data_AF-A0A537V5M6-F1
#
_entry.id   AF-A0A537V5M6-F1
#
_cell.length_a   1.000
_cell.length_b   1.000
_cell.length_c   1.000
_cell.angle_alpha   90.00
_cell.angle_beta   90.00
_cell.angle_gamma   90.00
#
_symmetry.space_group_name_H-M   'P 1'
#
loop_
_entity.id
_entity.type
_entity.pdbx_description
1 polymer ?
#
loop_
_entity_poly.entity_id
_entity_poly.type
_entity_poly.pdbx_seq_one_letter_code
_entity_poly.pdbx_strand_id
1 'polypeptide(L)'
;GKGDAVFAGFEAARGDVLMILDADLTMPPEQLPKFWDAISSGKGEFVNGSRLIYPMEQEAMRVLNLIANKAFSLLFTWLLSQRFTDTLCGTKALRRSDYARIKAARSYFGNFDPFGDFELIFGASKLGLKAVEIPIRYASRTYGETQISRFRHGFMLLRMVLFAFMRIKAM
;
A
#
# COMPACT_ATOMS: atom_id res chain seq x y z
N GLY A 1 3.32 -1.44 -15.86
CA GLY A 1 3.22 -0.31 -14.89
C GLY A 1 3.92 -0.68 -13.59
N LYS A 2 3.81 0.14 -12.53
CA LYS A 2 4.42 -0.17 -11.21
C LYS A 2 3.94 -1.53 -10.68
N GLY A 3 2.64 -1.80 -10.74
CA GLY A 3 2.05 -3.05 -10.27
C GLY A 3 2.64 -4.29 -10.96
N ASP A 4 2.80 -4.25 -12.28
CA ASP A 4 3.39 -5.37 -13.03
C ASP A 4 4.84 -5.65 -12.59
N ALA A 5 5.63 -4.60 -12.33
CA ALA A 5 7.00 -4.74 -11.85
C ALA A 5 7.05 -5.33 -10.43
N VAL A 6 6.15 -4.87 -9.53
CA VAL A 6 6.02 -5.43 -8.17
C VAL A 6 5.68 -6.92 -8.25
N PHE A 7 4.67 -7.30 -9.04
CA PHE A 7 4.25 -8.70 -9.13
C PHE A 7 5.31 -9.56 -9.80
N ALA A 8 5.95 -9.11 -10.87
CA ALA A 8 7.08 -9.83 -11.47
C ALA A 8 8.23 -10.02 -10.44
N GLY A 9 8.52 -9.00 -9.63
CA GLY A 9 9.49 -9.09 -8.55
C GLY A 9 9.09 -10.11 -7.47
N PHE A 10 7.81 -10.15 -7.10
CA PHE A 10 7.29 -11.12 -6.12
C PHE A 10 7.33 -12.55 -6.65
N GLU A 11 7.07 -12.77 -7.94
CA GLU A 11 7.19 -14.09 -8.57
C GLU A 11 8.65 -14.57 -8.65
N ALA A 12 9.60 -13.65 -8.87
CA ALA A 12 11.03 -13.98 -8.96
C ALA A 12 11.71 -14.12 -7.59
N ALA A 13 11.12 -13.55 -6.53
CA ALA A 13 11.69 -13.55 -5.19
C ALA A 13 11.86 -14.99 -4.67
N ARG A 14 12.84 -15.21 -3.77
CA ARG A 14 13.10 -16.52 -3.13
C ARG A 14 12.87 -16.57 -1.62
N GLY A 15 12.71 -15.41 -0.96
CA GLY A 15 12.43 -15.33 0.48
C GLY A 15 10.95 -15.51 0.86
N ASP A 16 10.71 -15.95 2.09
CA ASP A 16 9.36 -16.20 2.62
C ASP A 16 8.57 -14.93 2.92
N VAL A 17 9.25 -13.80 3.08
CA VAL A 17 8.66 -12.47 3.24
C VAL A 17 8.96 -11.65 1.99
N LEU A 18 7.91 -11.07 1.43
CA LEU A 18 7.96 -10.20 0.27
C LEU A 18 7.82 -8.76 0.74
N MET A 19 8.66 -7.87 0.22
CA MET A 19 8.65 -6.46 0.56
C MET A 19 8.77 -5.60 -0.70
N ILE A 20 8.14 -4.43 -0.67
CA ILE A 20 8.26 -3.40 -1.70
C ILE A 20 9.13 -2.28 -1.14
N LEU A 21 10.15 -1.88 -1.89
CA LEU A 21 10.94 -0.68 -1.64
C LEU A 21 10.94 0.15 -2.93
N ASP A 22 10.46 1.38 -2.85
CA ASP A 22 10.52 2.32 -3.97
C ASP A 22 11.99 2.77 -4.16
N ALA A 23 12.46 2.76 -5.41
CA ALA A 23 13.86 3.07 -5.75
C ALA A 23 14.21 4.59 -5.64
N ASP A 24 13.24 5.44 -5.31
CA ASP A 24 13.42 6.90 -5.17
C ASP A 24 13.97 7.33 -3.79
N LEU A 25 14.27 6.36 -2.92
CA LEU A 25 14.82 6.53 -1.56
C LEU A 25 13.98 7.42 -0.63
N THR A 26 12.71 7.68 -0.96
CA THR A 26 11.79 8.39 -0.05
C THR A 26 11.51 7.61 1.24
N MET A 27 11.68 6.28 1.17
CA MET A 27 11.77 5.38 2.30
C MET A 27 13.18 4.78 2.31
N PRO A 28 14.04 5.12 3.29
CA PRO A 28 15.40 4.62 3.35
C PRO A 28 15.42 3.11 3.70
N PRO A 29 16.25 2.28 3.02
CA PRO A 29 16.30 0.83 3.22
C PRO A 29 16.55 0.39 4.68
N GLU A 30 17.21 1.23 5.47
CA GLU A 30 17.49 1.02 6.89
C GLU A 30 16.21 0.91 7.75
N GLN A 31 15.06 1.30 7.20
CA GLN A 31 13.77 1.12 7.85
C GLN A 31 13.11 -0.24 7.53
N LEU A 32 13.58 -1.00 6.53
CA LEU A 32 13.03 -2.32 6.17
C LEU A 32 13.08 -3.36 7.31
N PRO A 33 14.10 -3.39 8.18
CA PRO A 33 14.12 -4.29 9.33
C PRO A 33 12.85 -4.18 10.19
N LYS A 34 12.25 -2.99 10.33
CA LYS A 34 11.00 -2.80 11.09
C LYS A 34 9.82 -3.56 10.49
N PHE A 35 9.79 -3.68 9.15
CA PHE A 35 8.76 -4.42 8.43
C PHE A 35 8.99 -5.92 8.55
N TRP A 36 10.25 -6.34 8.44
CA TRP A 36 10.65 -7.73 8.71
C TRP A 36 10.23 -8.16 10.11
N ASP A 37 10.60 -7.39 11.13
CA ASP A 37 10.31 -7.68 12.54
C ASP A 37 8.80 -7.79 12.79
N ALA A 38 8.00 -6.92 12.16
CA ALA A 38 6.55 -6.98 12.29
C ALA A 38 5.94 -8.27 11.70
N ILE A 39 6.47 -8.77 10.57
CA ILE A 39 6.01 -10.04 9.98
C ILE A 39 6.55 -11.24 10.76
N SER A 40 7.85 -11.23 11.08
CA SER A 40 8.54 -12.36 11.69
C SER A 40 8.11 -12.61 13.14
N SER A 41 7.82 -11.55 13.90
CA SER A 41 7.26 -11.65 15.27
C SER A 41 5.77 -11.96 15.31
N GLY A 42 5.07 -12.02 14.17
CA GLY A 42 3.62 -12.21 14.12
C GLY A 42 2.80 -10.99 14.57
N LYS A 43 3.42 -9.80 14.64
CA LYS A 43 2.72 -8.56 14.98
C LYS A 43 1.60 -8.26 13.97
N GLY A 44 1.84 -8.54 12.69
CA GLY A 44 0.85 -8.48 11.61
C GLY A 44 1.18 -9.45 10.48
N GLU A 45 0.19 -9.69 9.63
CA GLU A 45 0.28 -10.59 8.46
C GLU A 45 0.42 -9.79 7.17
N PHE A 46 -0.10 -8.56 7.17
CA PHE A 46 0.10 -7.55 6.15
C PHE A 46 0.61 -6.26 6.81
N VAL A 47 1.79 -5.80 6.41
CA VAL A 47 2.41 -4.60 6.98
C VAL A 47 2.42 -3.50 5.93
N ASN A 48 1.77 -2.39 6.23
CA ASN A 48 1.72 -1.21 5.39
C ASN A 48 2.62 -0.11 5.98
N GLY A 49 3.43 0.55 5.16
CA GLY A 49 4.15 1.73 5.60
C GLY A 49 3.18 2.91 5.76
N SER A 50 3.43 3.80 6.72
CA SER A 50 2.65 5.04 6.83
C SER A 50 3.54 6.25 6.96
N ARG A 51 3.38 7.18 6.01
CA ARG A 51 4.12 8.45 5.97
C ARG A 51 3.49 9.52 6.86
N LEU A 52 2.26 9.29 7.33
CA LEU A 52 1.43 10.31 7.96
C LEU A 52 1.42 10.25 9.50
N ILE A 53 2.12 9.29 10.11
CA ILE A 53 2.16 9.13 11.57
C ILE A 53 3.21 10.05 12.21
N TYR A 54 4.37 10.23 11.58
CA TYR A 54 5.38 11.16 12.05
C TYR A 54 5.25 12.53 11.39
N PRO A 55 5.75 13.61 12.04
CA PRO A 55 5.95 14.89 11.37
C PRO A 55 6.77 14.67 10.10
N MET A 56 6.20 15.06 8.96
CA MET A 56 6.88 14.98 7.67
C MET A 56 7.91 16.10 7.56
N GLU A 57 9.01 15.87 6.84
CA GLU A 57 9.93 16.95 6.48
C GLU A 57 9.19 18.05 5.70
N GLN A 58 9.65 19.30 5.83
CA GLN A 58 9.11 20.41 5.04
C GLN A 58 9.20 20.06 3.55
N GLU A 59 8.14 20.38 2.81
CA GLU A 59 8.00 20.11 1.35
C GLU A 59 7.89 18.65 0.92
N ALA A 60 7.97 17.66 1.82
CA ALA A 60 7.85 16.25 1.46
C ALA A 60 6.49 15.90 0.81
N MET A 61 5.42 16.68 1.09
CA MET A 61 4.14 16.55 0.41
C MET A 61 3.38 17.88 0.34
N ARG A 62 2.76 18.16 -0.82
CA ARG A 62 1.88 19.32 -0.97
C ARG A 62 0.60 19.15 -0.14
N VAL A 63 0.09 20.24 0.44
CA VAL A 63 -1.09 20.25 1.32
C VAL A 63 -2.31 19.54 0.72
N LEU A 64 -2.61 19.76 -0.57
CA LEU A 64 -3.74 19.10 -1.24
C LEU A 64 -3.58 17.57 -1.31
N ASN A 65 -2.35 17.08 -1.54
CA ASN A 65 -2.07 15.66 -1.54
C ASN A 65 -2.22 15.07 -0.14
N LEU A 66 -1.85 15.81 0.90
CA LEU A 66 -2.02 15.39 2.29
C LEU A 66 -3.50 15.24 2.66
N ILE A 67 -4.34 16.21 2.27
CA ILE A 67 -5.79 16.16 2.48
C ILE A 67 -6.40 14.97 1.74
N ALA A 68 -6.04 14.79 0.46
CA ALA A 68 -6.52 13.66 -0.34
C ALA A 68 -6.11 12.32 0.27
N ASN A 69 -4.85 12.15 0.67
CA ASN A 69 -4.38 10.92 1.34
C ASN A 69 -5.18 10.63 2.60
N LYS A 70 -5.38 11.62 3.48
CA LYS A 70 -6.17 11.44 4.71
C LYS A 70 -7.61 11.04 4.40
N ALA A 71 -8.24 11.68 3.41
CA ALA A 71 -9.60 11.33 3.00
C ALA A 71 -9.69 9.89 2.48
N PHE A 72 -8.75 9.45 1.64
CA PHE A 72 -8.68 8.07 1.18
C PHE A 72 -8.45 7.09 2.33
N SER A 73 -7.53 7.39 3.26
CA SER A 73 -7.26 6.52 4.42
C SER A 73 -8.50 6.31 5.30
N LEU A 74 -9.30 7.36 5.55
CA LEU A 74 -10.55 7.26 6.28
C LEU A 74 -11.58 6.38 5.55
N LEU A 75 -11.71 6.59 4.24
CA LEU A 75 -12.65 5.86 3.40
C LEU A 75 -12.30 4.36 3.34
N PHE A 76 -11.03 4.02 3.16
CA PHE A 76 -10.54 2.64 3.22
C PHE A 76 -10.71 2.03 4.61
N THR A 77 -10.44 2.80 5.67
CA THR A 77 -10.62 2.31 7.03
C THR A 77 -12.06 1.88 7.29
N TRP A 78 -13.01 2.71 6.89
CA TRP A 78 -14.43 2.40 7.00
C TRP A 78 -14.86 1.23 6.10
N LEU A 79 -14.38 1.22 4.85
CA LEU A 79 -14.73 0.21 3.86
C LEU A 79 -14.23 -1.19 4.25
N LEU A 80 -12.99 -1.28 4.70
CA LEU A 80 -12.31 -2.55 5.01
C LEU A 80 -12.46 -2.97 6.47
N SER A 81 -13.05 -2.12 7.31
CA SER A 81 -13.19 -2.36 8.75
C SER A 81 -11.85 -2.66 9.43
N GLN A 82 -10.76 -2.10 8.90
CA GLN A 82 -9.40 -2.19 9.41
C GLN A 82 -8.75 -0.82 9.38
N ARG A 83 -7.95 -0.46 10.38
CA ARG A 83 -7.37 0.89 10.47
C ARG A 83 -6.22 1.07 9.48
N PHE A 84 -6.37 2.04 8.58
CA PHE A 84 -5.32 2.54 7.70
C PHE A 84 -5.18 4.06 7.84
N THR A 85 -3.95 4.53 8.03
CA THR A 85 -3.60 5.96 8.08
C THR A 85 -2.98 6.43 6.78
N ASP A 86 -2.39 5.56 5.97
CA ASP A 86 -1.82 5.91 4.65
C ASP A 86 -1.89 4.74 3.66
N THR A 87 -2.93 4.71 2.83
CA THR A 87 -3.11 3.64 1.82
C THR A 87 -2.21 3.78 0.59
N LEU A 88 -1.58 4.94 0.43
CA LEU A 88 -0.81 5.31 -0.77
C LEU A 88 0.71 5.17 -0.57
N CYS A 89 1.14 4.63 0.57
CA CYS A 89 2.55 4.35 0.80
C CYS A 89 2.96 3.13 -0.03
N GLY A 90 4.03 3.24 -0.82
CA GLY A 90 4.48 2.16 -1.69
C GLY A 90 5.08 0.97 -0.93
N THR A 91 5.67 1.21 0.24
CA THR A 91 6.30 0.16 1.04
C THR A 91 5.25 -0.71 1.72
N LYS A 92 5.25 -1.99 1.37
CA LYS A 92 4.40 -3.03 1.94
C LYS A 92 5.23 -4.27 2.21
N ALA A 93 4.85 -5.05 3.21
CA ALA A 93 5.43 -6.35 3.48
C ALA A 93 4.35 -7.39 3.82
N LEU A 94 4.55 -8.62 3.37
CA LEU A 94 3.64 -9.75 3.62
C LEU A 94 4.36 -11.08 3.42
N ARG A 95 3.79 -12.17 3.93
CA ARG A 95 4.31 -13.51 3.64
C ARG A 95 4.00 -13.89 2.20
N ARG A 96 4.93 -14.61 1.57
CA ARG A 96 4.76 -15.17 0.22
C ARG A 96 3.52 -16.04 0.11
N SER A 97 3.23 -16.84 1.15
CA SER A 97 2.03 -17.67 1.24
C SER A 97 0.74 -16.85 1.15
N ASP A 98 0.71 -15.69 1.79
CA ASP A 98 -0.45 -14.79 1.75
C ASP A 98 -0.55 -14.07 0.41
N TYR A 99 0.59 -13.66 -0.18
CA TYR A 99 0.59 -13.15 -1.55
C TYR A 99 0.01 -14.17 -2.55
N ALA A 100 0.37 -15.45 -2.45
CA ALA A 100 -0.18 -16.50 -3.31
C ALA A 100 -1.71 -16.61 -3.19
N ARG A 101 -2.24 -16.50 -1.96
CA ARG A 101 -3.69 -16.48 -1.69
C ARG A 101 -4.36 -15.23 -2.27
N ILE A 102 -3.72 -14.06 -2.13
CA ILE A 102 -4.20 -12.79 -2.72
C ILE A 102 -4.26 -12.91 -4.24
N LYS A 103 -3.19 -13.41 -4.87
CA LYS A 103 -3.10 -13.61 -6.31
C LYS A 103 -4.20 -14.55 -6.82
N ALA A 104 -4.48 -15.64 -6.10
CA ALA A 104 -5.58 -16.55 -6.46
C ALA A 104 -6.96 -15.88 -6.39
N ALA A 105 -7.14 -14.89 -5.52
CA ALA A 105 -8.36 -14.11 -5.37
C ALA A 105 -8.40 -12.81 -6.21
N ARG A 106 -7.38 -12.55 -7.04
CA ARG A 106 -7.19 -11.27 -7.75
C ARG A 106 -8.38 -10.87 -8.62
N SER A 107 -9.05 -11.84 -9.24
CA SER A 107 -10.22 -11.59 -10.09
C SER A 107 -11.41 -10.97 -9.34
N TYR A 108 -11.47 -11.10 -8.01
CA TYR A 108 -12.55 -10.56 -7.19
C TYR A 108 -12.64 -9.03 -7.25
N PHE A 109 -11.50 -8.35 -7.25
CA PHE A 109 -11.43 -6.89 -7.27
C PHE A 109 -11.17 -6.30 -8.65
N GLY A 110 -11.07 -7.13 -9.71
CA GLY A 110 -10.76 -6.67 -11.07
C GLY A 110 -9.28 -6.28 -11.27
N ASN A 111 -8.88 -6.06 -12.52
CA ASN A 111 -7.49 -5.74 -12.89
C ASN A 111 -7.37 -4.29 -13.36
N PHE A 112 -7.47 -3.35 -12.44
CA PHE A 112 -7.47 -1.91 -12.76
C PHE A 112 -6.55 -1.07 -11.85
N ASP A 113 -5.73 -1.70 -11.01
CA ASP A 113 -4.74 -1.03 -10.17
C ASP A 113 -3.37 -0.98 -10.88
N PRO A 114 -2.95 0.15 -11.47
CA PRO A 114 -1.65 0.25 -12.12
C PRO A 114 -0.48 0.29 -11.13
N PHE A 115 -0.74 0.46 -9.83
CA PHE A 115 0.27 0.57 -8.78
C PHE A 115 0.52 -0.74 -8.04
N GLY A 116 -0.49 -1.60 -7.94
CA GLY A 116 -0.48 -2.87 -7.21
C GLY A 116 -0.68 -2.71 -5.69
N ASP A 117 -0.66 -1.48 -5.18
CA ASP A 117 -0.80 -1.16 -3.77
C ASP A 117 -2.19 -1.55 -3.23
N PHE A 118 -3.25 -1.25 -3.98
CA PHE A 118 -4.63 -1.51 -3.58
C PHE A 118 -5.00 -2.97 -3.76
N GLU A 119 -4.47 -3.63 -4.78
CA GLU A 119 -4.66 -5.07 -4.96
C GLU A 119 -4.18 -5.84 -3.72
N LEU A 120 -3.02 -5.45 -3.17
CA LEU A 120 -2.50 -6.03 -1.93
C LEU A 120 -3.35 -5.68 -0.72
N ILE A 121 -3.77 -4.42 -0.55
CA ILE A 121 -4.61 -3.99 0.58
C ILE A 121 -5.97 -4.70 0.56
N PHE A 122 -6.69 -4.67 -0.57
CA PHE A 122 -7.99 -5.31 -0.72
C PHE A 122 -7.89 -6.82 -0.58
N GLY A 123 -6.86 -7.44 -1.18
CA GLY A 123 -6.60 -8.86 -1.05
C GLY A 123 -6.36 -9.27 0.40
N ALA A 124 -5.48 -8.55 1.11
CA ALA A 124 -5.20 -8.81 2.52
C ALA A 124 -6.46 -8.70 3.39
N SER A 125 -7.24 -7.62 3.21
CA SER A 125 -8.49 -7.46 3.96
C SER A 125 -9.53 -8.52 3.62
N LYS A 126 -9.64 -8.95 2.35
CA LYS A 126 -10.56 -10.03 1.94
C LYS A 126 -10.21 -11.38 2.57
N LEU A 127 -8.91 -11.64 2.74
CA LEU A 127 -8.42 -12.85 3.42
C LEU A 127 -8.50 -12.74 4.96
N GLY A 128 -8.94 -11.60 5.50
CA GLY A 128 -9.02 -11.37 6.94
C GLY A 128 -7.65 -11.21 7.61
N LEU A 129 -6.60 -10.90 6.84
CA LEU A 129 -5.25 -10.75 7.39
C LEU A 129 -5.21 -9.58 8.36
N LYS A 130 -4.44 -9.75 9.45
CA LYS A 130 -4.16 -8.70 10.41
C LYS A 130 -3.24 -7.65 9.80
N ALA A 131 -3.82 -6.56 9.31
CA ALA A 131 -3.05 -5.41 8.83
C ALA A 131 -2.48 -4.59 10.00
N VAL A 132 -1.20 -4.20 9.90
CA VAL A 132 -0.56 -3.25 10.82
C VAL A 132 0.20 -2.19 10.04
N GLU A 133 0.29 -0.99 10.61
CA GLU A 133 1.05 0.10 9.99
C GLU A 133 2.37 0.36 10.72
N ILE A 134 3.44 0.52 9.94
CA ILE A 134 4.74 0.95 10.43
C ILE A 134 4.97 2.41 10.02
N PRO A 135 5.09 3.32 10.98
CA PRO A 135 5.47 4.70 10.71
C PRO A 135 6.82 4.75 9.99
N ILE A 136 6.89 5.45 8.86
CA ILE A 136 8.14 5.72 8.16
C ILE A 136 8.48 7.20 8.21
N ARG A 137 9.77 7.51 8.40
CA ARG A 137 10.28 8.86 8.13
C ARG A 137 10.31 9.03 6.61
N TYR A 138 9.43 9.87 6.11
CA TYR A 138 9.30 10.17 4.69
C TYR A 138 10.19 11.35 4.35
N ALA A 139 11.30 11.07 3.65
CA ALA A 139 12.27 12.07 3.24
C ALA A 139 11.86 12.73 1.92
N SER A 140 12.38 13.93 1.67
CA SER A 140 12.32 14.52 0.32
C SER A 140 13.00 13.61 -0.71
N ARG A 141 12.43 13.54 -1.93
CA ARG A 141 13.00 12.73 -3.02
C ARG A 141 14.40 13.24 -3.37
N THR A 142 15.36 12.33 -3.42
CA THR A 142 16.72 12.65 -3.88
C THR A 142 16.86 12.48 -5.40
N TYR A 143 16.04 11.64 -6.03
CA TYR A 143 16.12 11.32 -7.47
C TYR A 143 14.74 11.28 -8.14
N GLY A 144 14.66 11.81 -9.37
CA GLY A 144 13.51 11.70 -10.27
C GLY A 144 12.36 12.71 -10.03
N GLU A 145 11.55 12.93 -11.07
CA GLU A 145 10.35 13.79 -11.00
C GLU A 145 9.07 13.00 -10.65
N THR A 146 8.02 13.72 -10.25
CA THR A 146 6.72 13.09 -9.93
C THR A 146 6.02 12.60 -11.19
N GLN A 147 6.04 11.29 -11.41
CA GLN A 147 5.33 10.63 -12.53
C GLN A 147 3.82 10.45 -12.31
N ILE A 148 3.26 10.99 -11.23
CA ILE A 148 1.85 10.84 -10.85
C ILE A 148 1.04 12.06 -11.31
N SER A 149 0.21 11.88 -12.34
CA SER A 149 -0.81 12.86 -12.70
C SER A 149 -1.93 12.90 -11.66
N ARG A 150 -2.02 14.00 -10.91
CA ARG A 150 -2.91 14.18 -9.75
C ARG A 150 -4.38 13.89 -10.05
N PHE A 151 -4.91 14.52 -11.10
CA PHE A 151 -6.33 14.44 -11.43
C PHE A 151 -6.69 13.10 -12.06
N ARG A 152 -5.86 12.61 -12.99
CA ARG A 152 -6.07 11.31 -13.64
C ARG A 152 -6.02 10.16 -12.64
N HIS A 153 -5.02 10.14 -11.77
CA HIS A 153 -4.90 9.11 -10.75
C HIS A 153 -5.92 9.29 -9.64
N GLY A 154 -6.25 10.51 -9.23
CA GLY A 154 -7.32 10.77 -8.26
C GLY A 154 -8.68 10.22 -8.70
N PHE A 155 -9.08 10.45 -9.95
CA PHE A 155 -10.32 9.90 -10.50
C PHE A 155 -10.29 8.37 -10.62
N MET A 156 -9.13 7.80 -10.98
CA MET A 156 -8.94 6.35 -10.99
C MET A 156 -9.14 5.77 -9.59
N LEU A 157 -8.47 6.31 -8.57
CA LEU A 157 -8.61 5.88 -7.17
C LEU A 157 -10.08 5.93 -6.71
N LEU A 158 -10.81 6.99 -7.04
CA LEU A 158 -12.22 7.10 -6.70
C LEU A 158 -13.05 5.96 -7.31
N ARG A 159 -12.83 5.64 -8.60
CA ARG A 159 -13.49 4.49 -9.25
C ARG A 159 -13.17 3.17 -8.58
N MET A 160 -11.92 2.98 -8.15
CA MET A 160 -11.51 1.76 -7.44
C MET A 160 -12.25 1.61 -6.11
N VAL A 161 -12.37 2.71 -5.37
CA VAL A 161 -13.11 2.70 -4.10
C VAL A 161 -14.59 2.43 -4.30
N LEU A 162 -15.22 3.04 -5.31
CA LEU A 162 -16.62 2.78 -5.65
C LEU A 162 -16.84 1.31 -6.01
N PHE A 163 -15.93 0.71 -6.79
CA PHE A 163 -16.00 -0.71 -7.13
C PHE A 163 -15.86 -1.61 -5.89
N ALA A 164 -14.90 -1.32 -5.02
CA ALA A 164 -14.70 -2.07 -3.78
C ALA A 164 -15.89 -1.91 -2.82
N PHE A 165 -16.49 -0.72 -2.73
CA PHE A 165 -17.71 -0.45 -1.98
C PHE A 165 -18.86 -1.38 -2.41
N MET A 166 -19.11 -1.45 -3.73
CA MET A 166 -20.16 -2.32 -4.28
C MET A 166 -19.94 -3.80 -3.97
N ARG A 167 -18.69 -4.24 -3.82
CA ARG A 167 -18.31 -5.65 -3.59
C ARG A 167 -18.20 -6.06 -2.12
N ILE A 168 -18.07 -5.10 -1.21
CA ILE A 168 -17.82 -5.35 0.23
C ILE A 168 -19.02 -4.94 1.09
N LYS A 169 -19.69 -3.81 0.78
CA LYS A 169 -20.71 -3.21 1.67
C LYS A 169 -22.12 -3.22 1.08
N ALA A 170 -22.27 -3.28 -0.24
CA ALA A 170 -23.57 -3.21 -0.91
C ALA A 170 -24.23 -4.59 -1.14
N MET A 171 -23.62 -5.68 -0.66
CA MET A 171 -24.17 -7.03 -0.66
C MET A 171 -24.48 -7.49 0.76
#